data_AF-A0A8H5AXV9-F1
#
_entry.id   AF-A0A8H5AXV9-F1
#
_cell.length_a   1.000
_cell.length_b   1.000
_cell.length_c   1.000
_cell.angle_alpha   90.00
_cell.angle_beta   90.00
_cell.angle_gamma   90.00
#
_symmetry.space_group_name_H-M   'P 1'
#
loop_
_entity.id
_entity.type
_entity.pdbx_description
1 polymer ?
#
loop_
_entity_poly.entity_id
_entity_poly.type
_entity_poly.pdbx_seq_one_letter_code
_entity_poly.pdbx_strand_id
1 'polypeptide(L)'
;MATSTSSYDFHPAFDAFREQLDDYHDRRERLIKASRDITNLSKKVIFLLHRTVLDTKQEKEQDDKALYKRAAKQGFEKLREVQRIYAGLKHELVGDNFWRHQRQVSPGLQEYIEALSLAHYLDNGNLITFDEVENTLRGDDGVEYFPLPTSDYILGLADLTGELMRFAISGFARRGGRQKASEVCAFVRGCRSDFERMTPYIRELGKKQAVTVQSLEKIEDGKSP
;
A
#
# COMPACT_ATOMS: atom_id res chain seq x y z
N MET A 1 -18.63 57.78 -37.03
CA MET A 1 -18.17 56.38 -36.98
C MET A 1 -18.30 55.91 -35.54
N ALA A 2 -19.34 55.14 -35.21
CA ALA A 2 -19.51 54.57 -33.88
C ALA A 2 -18.71 53.26 -33.81
N THR A 3 -17.74 53.20 -32.90
CA THR A 3 -17.01 51.99 -32.57
C THR A 3 -17.94 51.07 -31.78
N SER A 4 -18.46 50.02 -32.43
CA SER A 4 -19.16 48.92 -31.78
C SER A 4 -18.19 48.15 -30.89
N THR A 5 -18.23 48.41 -29.58
CA THR A 5 -17.69 47.50 -28.57
C THR A 5 -18.60 46.28 -28.52
N SER A 6 -18.14 45.17 -29.10
CA SER A 6 -18.76 43.86 -28.89
C SER A 6 -18.70 43.51 -27.40
N SER A 7 -19.84 43.59 -26.71
CA SER A 7 -19.99 43.05 -25.36
C SER A 7 -19.90 41.54 -25.45
N TYR A 8 -18.73 40.96 -25.17
CA TYR A 8 -18.58 39.52 -25.05
C TYR A 8 -19.46 39.03 -23.90
N ASP A 9 -20.41 38.15 -24.20
CA ASP A 9 -21.18 37.47 -23.18
C ASP A 9 -20.34 36.32 -22.61
N PHE A 10 -19.84 36.52 -21.39
CA PHE A 10 -19.02 35.54 -20.70
C PHE A 10 -19.86 34.50 -19.95
N HIS A 11 -21.18 34.67 -19.80
CA HIS A 11 -22.02 33.75 -19.02
C HIS A 11 -21.91 32.29 -19.49
N PRO A 12 -21.94 31.97 -20.81
CA PRO A 12 -21.77 30.59 -21.27
C PRO A 12 -20.41 29.99 -20.89
N ALA A 13 -19.34 30.80 -20.86
CA ALA A 13 -18.02 30.35 -20.44
C ALA A 13 -17.99 30.05 -18.93
N PHE A 14 -18.63 30.89 -18.10
CA PHE A 14 -18.75 30.64 -16.66
C PHE A 14 -19.62 29.42 -16.34
N ASP A 15 -20.71 29.19 -17.09
CA ASP A 15 -21.53 27.98 -16.94
C ASP A 15 -20.72 26.72 -17.28
N ALA A 16 -19.93 26.75 -18.36
CA ALA A 16 -19.03 25.64 -18.70
C ALA A 16 -17.95 25.40 -17.63
N PHE A 17 -17.38 26.47 -17.04
CA PHE A 17 -16.43 26.33 -15.94
C PHE A 17 -17.09 25.75 -14.68
N ARG A 18 -18.34 26.13 -14.38
CA ARG A 18 -19.10 25.54 -13.27
C ARG A 18 -19.26 24.04 -13.47
N GLU A 19 -19.73 23.61 -14.65
CA GLU A 19 -19.89 22.18 -14.95
C GLU A 19 -18.58 21.39 -14.82
N GLN A 20 -17.47 21.95 -15.27
CA GLN A 20 -16.14 21.31 -15.11
C GLN A 20 -15.69 21.21 -13.65
N LEU A 21 -15.95 22.25 -12.85
CA LEU A 21 -15.63 22.25 -11.42
C LEU A 21 -16.49 21.24 -10.66
N ASP A 22 -17.78 21.15 -10.98
CA ASP A 22 -18.70 20.21 -10.36
C ASP A 22 -18.28 18.76 -10.66
N ASP A 23 -17.97 18.40 -11.93
CA ASP A 23 -17.45 17.06 -12.25
C ASP A 23 -16.14 16.75 -11.50
N TYR A 24 -15.23 17.73 -11.43
CA TYR A 24 -13.97 17.57 -10.70
C TYR A 24 -14.19 17.31 -9.20
N HIS A 25 -15.11 18.05 -8.58
CA HIS A 25 -15.41 17.90 -7.16
C HIS A 25 -16.12 16.57 -6.86
N ASP A 26 -17.08 16.19 -7.69
CA ASP A 26 -17.80 14.92 -7.56
C ASP A 26 -16.86 13.73 -7.73
N ARG A 27 -15.99 13.77 -8.76
CA ARG A 27 -14.93 12.77 -8.97
C ARG A 27 -14.00 12.67 -7.78
N ARG A 28 -13.53 13.81 -7.27
CA ARG A 28 -12.65 13.86 -6.09
C ARG A 28 -13.31 13.21 -4.88
N GLU A 29 -14.60 13.45 -4.65
CA GLU A 29 -15.33 12.87 -3.51
C GLU A 29 -15.51 11.35 -3.67
N ARG A 30 -15.82 10.87 -4.89
CA ARG A 30 -15.85 9.42 -5.18
C ARG A 30 -14.50 8.75 -4.91
N LEU A 31 -13.40 9.37 -5.34
CA LEU A 31 -12.04 8.86 -5.11
C LEU A 31 -11.65 8.86 -3.62
N ILE A 32 -12.05 9.87 -2.86
CA ILE A 32 -11.83 9.91 -1.40
C ILE A 32 -12.55 8.77 -0.70
N LYS A 33 -13.81 8.51 -1.06
CA LYS A 33 -14.59 7.41 -0.48
C LYS A 33 -13.96 6.06 -0.79
N ALA A 34 -13.65 5.80 -2.06
CA ALA A 34 -13.01 4.55 -2.47
C ALA A 34 -11.65 4.36 -1.81
N SER A 35 -10.81 5.39 -1.73
CA SER A 35 -9.51 5.34 -1.05
C SER A 35 -9.64 4.96 0.44
N ARG A 36 -10.63 5.51 1.15
CA ARG A 36 -10.93 5.13 2.54
C ARG A 36 -11.38 3.67 2.67
N ASP A 37 -12.23 3.20 1.78
CA ASP A 37 -12.69 1.82 1.78
C ASP A 37 -11.54 0.84 1.53
N ILE A 38 -10.67 1.17 0.58
CA ILE A 38 -9.45 0.42 0.28
C ILE A 38 -8.54 0.38 1.50
N THR A 39 -8.23 1.53 2.12
CA THR A 39 -7.43 1.56 3.36
C THR A 39 -8.04 0.66 4.44
N ASN A 40 -9.35 0.72 4.65
CA ASN A 40 -10.03 -0.08 5.67
C ASN A 40 -9.96 -1.59 5.37
N LEU A 41 -10.13 -1.98 4.11
CA LEU A 41 -10.03 -3.38 3.69
C LEU A 41 -8.60 -3.90 3.81
N SER A 42 -7.60 -3.13 3.35
CA SER A 42 -6.18 -3.47 3.46
C SER A 42 -5.75 -3.65 4.92
N LYS A 43 -6.19 -2.77 5.83
CA LYS A 43 -5.98 -2.94 7.29
C LYS A 43 -6.56 -4.24 7.80
N LYS A 44 -7.80 -4.57 7.42
CA LYS A 44 -8.44 -5.84 7.81
C LYS A 44 -7.63 -7.04 7.32
N VAL A 45 -7.02 -6.97 6.14
CA VAL A 45 -6.11 -8.00 5.63
C VAL A 45 -4.84 -8.09 6.49
N ILE A 46 -4.19 -6.97 6.81
CA ILE A 46 -3.01 -6.95 7.68
C ILE A 46 -3.32 -7.61 9.04
N PHE A 47 -4.43 -7.22 9.68
CA PHE A 47 -4.86 -7.84 10.94
C PHE A 47 -5.18 -9.34 10.79
N LEU A 48 -5.80 -9.74 9.68
CA LEU A 48 -6.08 -11.15 9.40
C LEU A 48 -4.78 -11.96 9.28
N LEU A 49 -3.79 -11.44 8.55
CA LEU A 49 -2.49 -12.08 8.36
C LEU A 49 -1.79 -12.28 9.70
N HIS A 50 -1.65 -11.22 10.51
CA HIS A 50 -1.08 -11.30 11.85
C HIS A 50 -1.82 -12.30 12.74
N ARG A 51 -3.15 -12.23 12.78
CA ARG A 51 -3.94 -13.15 13.61
C ARG A 51 -3.74 -14.60 13.19
N THR A 52 -3.67 -14.88 11.90
CA THR A 52 -3.56 -16.25 11.37
C THR A 52 -2.20 -16.85 11.67
N VAL A 53 -1.11 -16.10 11.46
CA VAL A 53 0.24 -16.57 11.78
C VAL A 53 0.50 -16.61 13.29
N LEU A 54 -0.28 -15.86 14.07
CA LEU A 54 -0.22 -15.84 15.53
C LEU A 54 -1.27 -16.75 16.21
N ASP A 55 -1.99 -17.61 15.51
CA ASP A 55 -2.96 -18.49 16.16
C ASP A 55 -2.25 -19.67 16.89
N THR A 56 -2.20 -19.62 18.22
CA THR A 56 -1.53 -20.62 19.08
C THR A 56 -2.30 -21.94 19.18
N LYS A 57 -3.55 -22.01 18.71
CA LYS A 57 -4.31 -23.27 18.69
C LYS A 57 -3.73 -24.30 17.70
N GLN A 58 -2.84 -23.85 16.81
CA GLN A 58 -2.14 -24.66 15.81
C GLN A 58 -0.72 -25.08 16.25
N GLU A 59 -0.38 -25.02 17.55
CA GLU A 59 0.89 -25.57 18.10
C GLU A 59 1.13 -27.07 17.79
N LYS A 60 0.13 -27.77 17.23
CA LYS A 60 0.25 -29.14 16.74
C LYS A 60 0.72 -29.26 15.28
N GLU A 61 0.68 -28.19 14.49
CA GLU A 61 1.20 -28.18 13.12
C GLU A 61 2.71 -27.89 13.18
N GLN A 62 3.52 -28.91 12.88
CA GLN A 62 4.99 -28.84 12.87
C GLN A 62 5.57 -28.01 11.70
N ASP A 63 4.75 -27.34 10.89
CA ASP A 63 5.19 -26.67 9.67
C ASP A 63 4.72 -25.20 9.60
N ASP A 64 5.53 -24.30 10.15
CA ASP A 64 5.36 -22.84 10.06
C ASP A 64 5.18 -22.38 8.60
N LYS A 65 5.79 -23.08 7.63
CA LYS A 65 5.70 -22.75 6.21
C LYS A 65 4.28 -22.99 5.69
N ALA A 66 3.65 -24.09 6.06
CA ALA A 66 2.27 -24.38 5.68
C ALA A 66 1.30 -23.34 6.26
N LEU A 67 1.52 -22.93 7.51
CA LEU A 67 0.75 -21.88 8.17
C LEU A 67 0.87 -20.54 7.44
N TYR A 68 2.09 -20.10 7.12
CA TYR A 68 2.30 -18.83 6.41
C TYR A 68 1.70 -18.83 5.02
N LYS A 69 1.84 -19.94 4.28
CA LYS A 69 1.18 -20.11 2.97
C LYS A 69 -0.34 -20.04 3.06
N ARG A 70 -0.94 -20.66 4.09
CA ARG A 70 -2.38 -20.59 4.33
C ARG A 70 -2.82 -19.15 4.64
N ALA A 71 -2.08 -18.46 5.50
CA ALA A 71 -2.34 -17.06 5.83
C ALA A 71 -2.26 -16.16 4.59
N ALA A 72 -1.18 -16.29 3.82
CA ALA A 72 -0.97 -15.56 2.57
C ALA A 72 -2.10 -15.80 1.56
N LYS A 73 -2.49 -17.06 1.34
CA LYS A 73 -3.61 -17.42 0.46
C LYS A 73 -4.91 -16.71 0.86
N GLN A 74 -5.26 -16.70 2.15
CA GLN A 74 -6.44 -15.99 2.65
C GLN A 74 -6.31 -14.47 2.46
N GLY A 75 -5.12 -13.93 2.68
CA GLY A 75 -4.82 -12.52 2.42
C GLY A 75 -5.05 -12.14 0.97
N PHE A 76 -4.47 -12.88 0.02
CA PHE A 76 -4.65 -12.67 -1.42
C PHE A 76 -6.12 -12.77 -1.85
N GLU A 77 -6.86 -13.76 -1.35
CA GLU A 77 -8.29 -13.90 -1.64
C GLU A 77 -9.10 -12.67 -1.19
N LYS A 78 -8.76 -12.09 -0.04
CA LYS A 78 -9.41 -10.87 0.46
C LYS A 78 -8.97 -9.61 -0.29
N LEU A 79 -7.71 -9.54 -0.71
CA LEU A 79 -7.19 -8.42 -1.52
C LEU A 79 -7.84 -8.32 -2.91
N ARG A 80 -8.48 -9.40 -3.41
CA ARG A 80 -9.32 -9.32 -4.62
C ARG A 80 -10.47 -8.33 -4.48
N GLU A 81 -10.98 -8.09 -3.27
CA GLU A 81 -12.01 -7.08 -3.04
C GLU A 81 -11.46 -5.67 -3.30
N VAL A 82 -10.25 -5.38 -2.83
CA VAL A 82 -9.55 -4.11 -3.10
C VAL A 82 -9.29 -3.94 -4.59
N GLN A 83 -8.81 -4.99 -5.27
CA GLN A 83 -8.56 -4.96 -6.71
C GLN A 83 -9.84 -4.65 -7.52
N ARG A 84 -10.99 -5.16 -7.10
CA ARG A 84 -12.30 -4.82 -7.73
C ARG A 84 -12.68 -3.36 -7.55
N ILE A 85 -12.36 -2.76 -6.40
CA ILE A 85 -12.60 -1.33 -6.20
C ILE A 85 -11.73 -0.53 -7.17
N TYR A 86 -10.44 -0.86 -7.30
CA TYR A 86 -9.56 -0.20 -8.28
C TYR A 86 -10.02 -0.39 -9.72
N ALA A 87 -10.49 -1.59 -10.09
CA ALA A 87 -11.09 -1.83 -11.40
C ALA A 87 -12.28 -0.88 -11.67
N GLY A 88 -13.14 -0.66 -10.67
CA GLY A 88 -14.24 0.29 -10.75
C GLY A 88 -13.80 1.76 -10.88
N LEU A 89 -12.58 2.10 -10.46
CA LEU A 89 -12.01 3.45 -10.59
C LEU A 89 -11.30 3.70 -11.94
N LYS A 90 -11.12 2.68 -12.79
CA LYS A 90 -10.39 2.78 -14.07
C LYS A 90 -10.84 3.99 -14.89
N HIS A 91 -12.15 4.20 -15.05
CA HIS A 91 -12.71 5.32 -15.83
C HIS A 91 -12.54 6.69 -15.17
N GLU A 92 -12.45 6.73 -13.83
CA GLU A 92 -12.26 7.97 -13.08
C GLU A 92 -10.81 8.49 -13.20
N LEU A 93 -9.85 7.61 -13.50
CA LEU A 93 -8.41 7.87 -13.45
C LEU A 93 -7.73 7.85 -14.84
N VAL A 94 -8.49 7.86 -15.93
CA VAL A 94 -7.94 7.81 -17.30
C VAL A 94 -7.08 9.05 -17.61
N GLY A 95 -5.91 8.80 -18.21
CA GLY A 95 -5.01 9.86 -18.69
C GLY A 95 -4.56 10.78 -17.56
N ASP A 96 -4.63 12.08 -17.79
CA ASP A 96 -4.17 13.10 -16.84
C ASP A 96 -4.99 13.14 -15.53
N ASN A 97 -6.18 12.53 -15.51
CA ASN A 97 -7.02 12.52 -14.31
C ASN A 97 -6.33 11.79 -13.15
N PHE A 98 -5.52 10.77 -13.43
CA PHE A 98 -4.74 10.12 -12.39
C PHE A 98 -3.83 11.12 -11.66
N TRP A 99 -3.01 11.86 -12.39
CA TRP A 99 -2.04 12.79 -11.79
C TRP A 99 -2.72 13.95 -11.05
N ARG A 100 -3.89 14.39 -11.53
CA ARG A 100 -4.72 15.41 -10.84
C ARG A 100 -5.25 14.91 -9.49
N HIS A 101 -5.56 13.62 -9.40
CA HIS A 101 -6.18 13.02 -8.22
C HIS A 101 -5.29 12.04 -7.45
N GLN A 102 -4.01 11.94 -7.79
CA GLN A 102 -3.06 11.00 -7.19
C GLN A 102 -3.10 11.08 -5.66
N ARG A 103 -3.15 12.31 -5.11
CA ARG A 103 -3.21 12.55 -3.65
C ARG A 103 -4.42 11.93 -2.96
N GLN A 104 -5.54 11.74 -3.67
CA GLN A 104 -6.70 11.04 -3.12
C GLN A 104 -6.52 9.53 -3.15
N VAL A 105 -5.81 8.99 -4.14
CA VAL A 105 -5.59 7.55 -4.34
C VAL A 105 -4.43 7.01 -3.48
N SER A 106 -3.36 7.80 -3.32
CA SER A 106 -2.11 7.38 -2.66
C SER A 106 -2.30 6.76 -1.26
N PRO A 107 -3.14 7.28 -0.35
CA PRO A 107 -3.31 6.67 0.97
C PRO A 107 -3.85 5.24 0.93
N GLY A 108 -4.88 4.98 0.11
CA GLY A 108 -5.39 3.62 -0.12
C GLY A 108 -4.37 2.73 -0.81
N LEU A 109 -3.64 3.28 -1.78
CA LEU A 109 -2.64 2.54 -2.55
C LEU A 109 -1.45 2.09 -1.71
N GLN A 110 -0.90 2.98 -0.88
CA GLN A 110 0.19 2.63 0.03
C GLN A 110 -0.22 1.52 1.01
N GLU A 111 -1.41 1.62 1.61
CA GLU A 111 -1.93 0.58 2.52
C GLU A 111 -2.22 -0.75 1.79
N TYR A 112 -2.71 -0.69 0.55
CA TYR A 112 -2.87 -1.87 -0.29
C TYR A 112 -1.54 -2.57 -0.57
N ILE A 113 -0.52 -1.78 -0.93
CA ILE A 113 0.83 -2.29 -1.20
C ILE A 113 1.42 -2.91 0.06
N GLU A 114 1.28 -2.27 1.22
CA GLU A 114 1.68 -2.83 2.52
C GLU A 114 1.03 -4.21 2.77
N ALA A 115 -0.30 -4.29 2.66
CA ALA A 115 -1.05 -5.52 2.88
C ALA A 115 -0.68 -6.64 1.89
N LEU A 116 -0.54 -6.29 0.60
CA LEU A 116 -0.13 -7.22 -0.46
C LEU A 116 1.29 -7.73 -0.23
N SER A 117 2.21 -6.83 0.13
CA SER A 117 3.61 -7.18 0.38
C SER A 117 3.77 -8.05 1.62
N LEU A 118 2.94 -7.85 2.65
CA LEU A 118 2.94 -8.72 3.83
C LEU A 118 2.47 -10.14 3.48
N ALA A 119 1.40 -10.26 2.70
CA ALA A 119 0.95 -11.57 2.19
C ALA A 119 2.03 -12.25 1.34
N HIS A 120 2.67 -11.50 0.45
CA HIS A 120 3.76 -11.98 -0.41
C HIS A 120 4.98 -12.44 0.39
N TYR A 121 5.40 -11.67 1.39
CA TYR A 121 6.51 -12.05 2.26
C TYR A 121 6.21 -13.34 3.02
N LEU A 122 4.97 -13.53 3.49
CA LEU A 122 4.58 -14.78 4.17
C LEU A 122 4.60 -15.99 3.23
N ASP A 123 4.27 -15.84 1.95
CA ASP A 123 4.28 -16.93 0.98
C ASP A 123 5.71 -17.26 0.48
N ASN A 124 6.48 -16.21 0.17
CA ASN A 124 7.72 -16.31 -0.60
C ASN A 124 8.98 -16.03 0.21
N GLY A 125 8.89 -15.31 1.33
CA GLY A 125 10.03 -14.90 2.15
C GLY A 125 10.92 -13.82 1.51
N ASN A 126 10.42 -13.12 0.50
CA ASN A 126 11.12 -12.02 -0.19
C ASN A 126 10.20 -10.80 -0.37
N LEU A 127 10.78 -9.71 -0.90
CA LEU A 127 10.04 -8.48 -1.18
C LEU A 127 9.27 -8.64 -2.50
N ILE A 128 8.01 -8.21 -2.53
CA ILE A 128 7.26 -8.12 -3.78
C ILE A 128 7.90 -7.04 -4.67
N THR A 129 7.96 -7.30 -5.97
CA THR A 129 8.52 -6.39 -6.97
C THR A 129 7.50 -5.37 -7.45
N PHE A 130 7.99 -4.30 -8.10
CA PHE A 130 7.12 -3.28 -8.70
C PHE A 130 6.18 -3.90 -9.74
N ASP A 131 6.72 -4.76 -10.63
CA ASP A 131 5.95 -5.42 -11.68
C ASP A 131 4.89 -6.36 -11.09
N GLU A 132 5.20 -7.08 -10.02
CA GLU A 132 4.22 -7.93 -9.33
C GLU A 132 3.07 -7.11 -8.74
N VAL A 133 3.34 -5.94 -8.15
CA VAL A 133 2.29 -5.03 -7.66
C VAL A 133 1.51 -4.43 -8.83
N GLU A 134 2.18 -3.97 -9.89
CA GLU A 134 1.52 -3.38 -11.05
C GLU A 134 0.60 -4.39 -11.74
N ASN A 135 1.02 -5.66 -11.83
CA ASN A 135 0.20 -6.73 -12.38
C ASN A 135 -1.09 -6.99 -11.61
N THR A 136 -1.17 -6.65 -10.32
CA THR A 136 -2.42 -6.73 -9.56
C THR A 136 -3.38 -5.57 -9.83
N LEU A 137 -2.89 -4.51 -10.48
CA LEU A 137 -3.62 -3.29 -10.83
C LEU A 137 -3.90 -3.21 -12.33
N ARG A 138 -4.00 -4.35 -13.00
CA ARG A 138 -4.38 -4.49 -14.42
C ARG A 138 -5.71 -5.20 -14.56
N GLY A 139 -6.44 -4.86 -15.62
CA GLY A 139 -7.63 -5.60 -16.04
C GLY A 139 -7.29 -6.90 -16.77
N ASP A 140 -8.31 -7.71 -17.05
CA ASP A 140 -8.18 -8.95 -17.83
C ASP A 140 -7.66 -8.70 -19.26
N ASP A 141 -7.77 -7.45 -19.74
CA ASP A 141 -7.22 -6.95 -21.00
C ASP A 141 -5.71 -6.64 -20.95
N GLY A 142 -5.07 -6.80 -19.78
CA GLY A 142 -3.67 -6.46 -19.54
C GLY A 142 -3.41 -4.96 -19.35
N VAL A 143 -4.47 -4.13 -19.42
CA VAL A 143 -4.36 -2.67 -19.31
C VAL A 143 -4.41 -2.27 -17.83
N GLU A 144 -3.45 -1.47 -17.40
CA GLU A 144 -3.44 -0.86 -16.06
C GLU A 144 -4.72 -0.07 -15.79
N TYR A 145 -5.22 -0.15 -14.55
CA TYR A 145 -6.28 0.73 -14.08
C TYR A 145 -5.81 2.19 -14.00
N PHE A 146 -4.54 2.37 -13.63
CA PHE A 146 -3.81 3.64 -13.55
C PHE A 146 -2.31 3.34 -13.36
N PRO A 147 -1.40 4.28 -13.69
CA PRO A 147 0.04 4.06 -13.50
C PRO A 147 0.39 3.96 -12.01
N LEU A 148 1.21 2.97 -11.63
CA LEU A 148 1.70 2.81 -10.26
C LEU A 148 2.82 3.83 -9.96
N PRO A 149 2.63 4.78 -9.03
CA PRO A 149 3.70 5.72 -8.70
C PRO A 149 4.81 5.01 -7.92
N THR A 150 6.06 5.16 -8.36
CA THR A 150 7.23 4.63 -7.65
C THR A 150 7.29 5.09 -6.18
N SER A 151 6.85 6.33 -5.91
CA SER A 151 6.77 6.85 -4.54
C SER A 151 5.77 6.08 -3.68
N ASP A 152 4.60 5.74 -4.20
CA ASP A 152 3.56 5.02 -3.45
C ASP A 152 3.98 3.56 -3.22
N TYR A 153 4.64 2.95 -4.20
CA TYR A 153 5.28 1.64 -4.04
C TYR A 153 6.31 1.63 -2.91
N ILE A 154 7.29 2.53 -2.94
CA ILE A 154 8.34 2.58 -1.90
C ILE A 154 7.77 2.96 -0.53
N LEU A 155 6.80 3.87 -0.46
CA LEU A 155 6.18 4.25 0.82
C LEU A 155 5.37 3.09 1.43
N GLY A 156 4.63 2.32 0.63
CA GLY A 156 3.94 1.12 1.11
C GLY A 156 4.91 0.02 1.58
N LEU A 157 6.02 -0.18 0.88
CA LEU A 157 7.09 -1.08 1.33
C LEU A 157 7.81 -0.59 2.59
N ALA A 158 7.91 0.73 2.77
CA ALA A 158 8.46 1.31 3.99
C ALA A 158 7.51 1.16 5.19
N ASP A 159 6.20 1.01 5.00
CA ASP A 159 5.27 0.66 6.08
C ASP A 159 5.30 -0.85 6.39
N LEU A 160 5.44 -1.69 5.36
CA LEU A 160 5.62 -3.14 5.51
C LEU A 160 6.73 -3.47 6.52
N THR A 161 7.85 -2.74 6.54
CA THR A 161 8.92 -2.99 7.51
C THR A 161 8.41 -2.89 8.94
N GLY A 162 7.50 -1.96 9.24
CA GLY A 162 6.86 -1.83 10.54
C GLY A 162 6.00 -3.06 10.89
N GLU A 163 5.22 -3.57 9.95
CA GLU A 163 4.40 -4.77 10.15
C GLU A 163 5.24 -6.04 10.27
N LEU A 164 6.37 -6.15 9.56
CA LEU A 164 7.32 -7.24 9.74
C LEU A 164 7.96 -7.21 11.13
N MET A 165 8.31 -6.03 11.63
CA MET A 165 8.82 -5.89 13.00
C MET A 165 7.77 -6.27 14.05
N ARG A 166 6.51 -5.87 13.83
CA ARG A 166 5.38 -6.29 14.67
C ARG A 166 5.21 -7.81 14.66
N PHE A 167 5.32 -8.44 13.49
CA PHE A 167 5.28 -9.89 13.33
C PHE A 167 6.41 -10.58 14.11
N ALA A 168 7.65 -10.09 13.99
CA ALA A 168 8.81 -10.60 14.71
C ALA A 168 8.63 -10.53 16.23
N ILE A 169 8.18 -9.38 16.75
CA ILE A 169 7.96 -9.17 18.19
C ILE A 169 6.85 -10.09 18.71
N SER A 170 5.74 -10.18 18.00
CA SER A 170 4.59 -10.98 18.42
C SER A 170 4.87 -12.49 18.44
N GLY A 171 5.77 -12.96 17.56
CA GLY A 171 6.22 -14.35 17.49
C GLY A 171 7.39 -14.69 18.41
N PHE A 172 8.04 -13.70 19.04
CA PHE A 172 9.35 -13.87 19.69
C PHE A 172 9.37 -14.93 20.80
N ALA A 173 8.32 -14.99 21.63
CA ALA A 173 8.22 -15.91 22.76
C ALA A 173 7.90 -17.36 22.36
N ARG A 174 7.61 -17.64 21.08
CA ARG A 174 7.30 -18.98 20.59
C ARG A 174 8.57 -19.81 20.38
N ARG A 175 8.42 -21.13 20.33
CA ARG A 175 9.50 -22.03 19.90
C ARG A 175 9.96 -21.62 18.49
N GLY A 176 11.27 -21.41 18.31
CA GLY A 176 11.83 -20.91 17.05
C GLY A 176 11.64 -19.41 16.81
N GLY A 177 10.90 -18.70 17.65
CA GLY A 177 10.58 -17.27 17.50
C GLY A 177 11.80 -16.36 17.45
N ARG A 178 12.84 -16.64 18.24
CA ARG A 178 14.10 -15.87 18.21
C ARG A 178 14.83 -15.97 16.87
N GLN A 179 14.89 -17.17 16.30
CA GLN A 179 15.51 -17.40 14.99
C GLN A 179 14.72 -16.64 13.92
N LYS A 180 13.39 -16.76 13.94
CA LYS A 180 12.51 -16.05 13.01
C LYS A 180 12.62 -14.53 13.13
N ALA A 181 12.65 -14.00 14.34
CA ALA A 181 12.87 -12.58 14.58
C ALA A 181 14.23 -12.11 14.03
N SER A 182 15.27 -12.94 14.15
CA SER A 182 16.58 -12.64 13.56
C SER A 182 16.55 -12.57 12.03
N GLU A 183 15.87 -13.51 11.37
CA GLU A 183 15.67 -13.51 9.92
C GLU A 183 14.90 -12.27 9.45
N VAL A 184 13.81 -11.94 10.14
CA VAL A 184 13.01 -10.75 9.83
C VAL A 184 13.83 -9.47 10.03
N CYS A 185 14.60 -9.35 11.11
CA CYS A 185 15.49 -8.20 11.30
C CYS A 185 16.52 -8.07 10.18
N ALA A 186 17.13 -9.19 9.74
CA ALA A 186 18.08 -9.17 8.64
C ALA A 186 17.42 -8.69 7.33
N PHE A 187 16.21 -9.17 7.04
CA PHE A 187 15.43 -8.73 5.90
C PHE A 187 15.09 -7.24 5.95
N VAL A 188 14.59 -6.75 7.10
CA VAL A 188 14.23 -5.33 7.29
C VAL A 188 15.46 -4.42 7.19
N ARG A 189 16.64 -4.85 7.67
CA ARG A 189 17.90 -4.11 7.48
C ARG A 189 18.29 -4.00 6.01
N GLY A 190 18.09 -5.05 5.22
CA GLY A 190 18.30 -5.03 3.77
C GLY A 190 17.41 -3.97 3.11
N CYS A 191 16.10 -4.04 3.37
CA CYS A 191 15.13 -3.07 2.85
C CYS A 191 15.50 -1.62 3.23
N ARG A 192 15.86 -1.40 4.49
CA ARG A 192 16.31 -0.09 4.98
C ARG A 192 17.51 0.44 4.19
N SER A 193 18.54 -0.38 4.01
CA SER A 193 19.75 0.01 3.26
C SER A 193 19.41 0.45 1.82
N ASP A 194 18.48 -0.26 1.17
CA ASP A 194 18.05 0.05 -0.19
C ASP A 194 17.21 1.32 -0.24
N PHE A 195 16.29 1.51 0.71
CA PHE A 195 15.39 2.67 0.78
C PHE A 195 16.11 3.95 1.22
N GLU A 196 17.18 3.86 2.02
CA GLU A 196 17.96 5.03 2.47
C GLU A 196 18.43 5.89 1.30
N ARG A 197 18.85 5.24 0.20
CA ARG A 197 19.33 5.90 -1.02
C ARG A 197 18.22 6.69 -1.74
N MET A 198 16.97 6.36 -1.49
CA MET A 198 15.80 6.99 -2.11
C MET A 198 15.25 8.15 -1.28
N THR A 199 15.71 8.33 -0.04
CA THR A 199 15.20 9.36 0.88
C THR A 199 15.25 10.80 0.35
N PRO A 200 16.25 11.22 -0.46
CA PRO A 200 16.25 12.59 -1.00
C PRO A 200 15.17 12.83 -2.05
N TYR A 201 14.67 11.77 -2.69
CA TYR A 201 13.74 11.83 -3.82
C TYR A 201 12.29 11.60 -3.42
N ILE A 202 12.06 10.92 -2.30
CA ILE A 202 10.72 10.55 -1.83
C ILE A 202 10.43 11.25 -0.52
N ARG A 203 9.54 12.24 -0.60
CA ARG A 203 9.04 12.95 0.57
C ARG A 203 8.44 11.94 1.56
N GLU A 204 8.66 12.17 2.85
CA GLU A 204 8.19 11.32 3.97
C GLU A 204 8.96 10.00 4.17
N LEU A 205 9.72 9.52 3.17
CA LEU A 205 10.48 8.28 3.31
C LEU A 205 11.51 8.35 4.45
N GLY A 206 12.23 9.47 4.58
CA GLY A 206 13.19 9.67 5.67
C GLY A 206 12.56 9.54 7.08
N LYS A 207 11.30 9.96 7.24
CA LYS A 207 10.57 9.80 8.51
C LYS A 207 10.23 8.32 8.76
N LYS A 208 9.78 7.58 7.75
CA LYS A 208 9.51 6.13 7.85
C LYS A 208 10.79 5.33 8.12
N GLN A 209 11.90 5.70 7.48
CA GLN A 209 13.20 5.10 7.75
C GLN A 209 13.62 5.30 9.21
N ALA A 210 13.48 6.52 9.76
CA ALA A 210 13.77 6.79 11.17
C ALA A 210 12.97 5.91 12.15
N VAL A 211 11.68 5.68 11.88
CA VAL A 211 10.83 4.77 12.68
C VAL A 211 11.29 3.32 12.54
N THR A 212 11.71 2.91 11.34
CA THR A 212 12.28 1.57 11.09
C THR A 212 13.57 1.36 11.90
N VAL A 213 14.45 2.37 11.99
CA VAL A 213 15.67 2.32 12.80
C VAL A 213 15.34 2.04 14.27
N GLN A 214 14.44 2.83 14.85
CA GLN A 214 14.03 2.68 16.25
C GLN A 214 13.41 1.31 16.52
N SER A 215 12.71 0.73 15.54
CA SER A 215 12.12 -0.61 15.67
C SER A 215 13.20 -1.69 15.66
N LEU A 216 14.23 -1.55 14.82
CA LEU A 216 15.36 -2.48 14.74
C LEU A 216 16.16 -2.49 16.06
N GLU A 217 16.49 -1.31 16.58
CA GLU A 217 17.20 -1.14 17.85
C GLU A 217 16.48 -1.87 19.00
N LYS A 218 15.16 -1.75 19.12
CA LYS A 218 14.37 -2.42 20.17
C LYS A 218 14.51 -3.96 20.16
N ILE A 219 14.56 -4.59 19.00
CA ILE A 219 14.70 -6.05 18.91
C ILE A 219 16.16 -6.47 19.14
N GLU A 220 17.11 -5.66 18.71
CA GLU A 220 18.55 -5.91 18.88
C GLU A 220 18.99 -5.75 20.34
N ASP A 221 18.53 -4.70 21.02
CA ASP A 221 18.83 -4.47 22.43
C ASP A 221 18.15 -5.53 23.33
N GLY A 222 16.97 -5.99 22.94
CA GLY A 222 16.31 -7.16 23.56
C GLY A 222 17.05 -8.50 23.35
N LYS A 223 18.13 -8.54 22.57
CA LYS A 223 19.06 -9.67 22.46
C LYS A 223 20.27 -9.56 23.41
N SER A 224 20.37 -8.53 24.25
CA SER A 224 21.41 -8.46 25.28
C SER A 224 21.08 -9.42 26.44
N PRO A 225 21.89 -10.46 26.69
CA PRO A 225 21.70 -11.42 27.78
C PRO A 225 21.99 -10.81 29.16
#